data_AF-A0A6D2I201-F1
#
_entry.id   AF-A0A6D2I201-F1
#
_cell.length_a   1.000
_cell.length_b   1.000
_cell.length_c   1.000
_cell.angle_alpha   90.00
_cell.angle_beta   90.00
_cell.angle_gamma   90.00
#
_symmetry.space_group_name_H-M   'P 1'
#
loop_
_entity.id
_entity.type
_entity.pdbx_description
1 polymer ?
#
loop_
_entity_poly.entity_id
_entity_poly.type
_entity_poly.pdbx_seq_one_letter_code
_entity_poly.pdbx_strand_id
1 'polypeptide(L)'
;MSDGKVVLIDFKEHERMQFGAMLVSSETLDIIVEMAFYIDPREIEKLLKRPRDPPKRDSYFKKIHDMLNNQIWIGHDIIKRDIPGLLALFKKVGAKFPTPKSVIDTVLFTSSNTSRAKLAVHFGLGEDKGAL
;
A
#
# COMPACT_ATOMS: atom_id res chain seq x y z
N MET A 1 21.96 0.62 -6.39
CA MET A 1 21.54 1.07 -5.04
C MET A 1 20.08 1.49 -5.14
N SER A 2 19.20 1.10 -4.21
CA SER A 2 17.87 1.73 -4.13
C SER A 2 18.06 3.19 -3.76
N ASP A 3 17.20 4.09 -4.24
CA ASP A 3 17.27 5.55 -4.01
C ASP A 3 17.01 5.96 -2.54
N GLY A 4 17.36 5.10 -1.56
CA GLY A 4 17.16 5.31 -0.14
C GLY A 4 15.69 5.42 0.26
N LYS A 5 14.76 4.85 -0.52
CA LYS A 5 13.30 5.01 -0.31
C LYS A 5 12.56 3.69 -0.35
N VAL A 6 11.54 3.60 0.49
CA VAL A 6 10.56 2.50 0.53
C VAL A 6 9.16 3.08 0.72
N VAL A 7 8.13 2.30 0.37
CA VAL A 7 6.75 2.69 0.60
C VAL A 7 6.10 1.76 1.61
N LEU A 8 5.57 2.34 2.68
CA LEU A 8 4.66 1.66 3.61
C LEU A 8 3.24 1.72 3.04
N ILE A 9 2.54 0.59 2.97
CA ILE A 9 1.20 0.47 2.38
C ILE A 9 0.24 -0.14 3.40
N ASP A 10 -0.96 0.42 3.50
CA ASP A 10 -2.10 -0.15 4.20
C ASP A 10 -3.36 0.01 3.35
N PHE A 11 -4.03 -1.09 3.04
CA PHE A 11 -5.27 -1.10 2.27
C PHE A 11 -6.37 -1.85 3.02
N LYS A 12 -7.50 -1.18 3.21
CA LYS A 12 -8.66 -1.73 3.93
C LYS A 12 -9.87 -1.78 3.01
N GLU A 13 -10.50 -2.96 2.92
CA GLU A 13 -11.70 -3.17 2.09
C GLU A 13 -13.01 -3.27 2.91
N HIS A 14 -12.94 -3.71 4.18
CA HIS A 14 -14.09 -4.27 4.91
C HIS A 14 -15.17 -3.29 5.41
N GLU A 15 -14.86 -2.01 5.66
CA GLU A 15 -15.85 -1.04 6.16
C GLU A 15 -16.02 0.17 5.25
N ARG A 16 -14.89 0.73 4.80
CA ARG A 16 -14.79 1.73 3.72
C ARG A 16 -13.49 1.43 2.99
N MET A 17 -13.55 1.40 1.66
CA MET A 17 -12.35 1.16 0.87
C MET A 17 -11.38 2.31 1.10
N GLN A 18 -10.27 2.04 1.79
CA GLN A 18 -9.28 3.03 2.18
C GLN A 18 -7.91 2.58 1.70
N PHE A 19 -7.19 3.52 1.11
CA PHE A 19 -5.80 3.35 0.74
C PHE A 19 -4.95 4.35 1.51
N GLY A 20 -3.98 3.86 2.27
CA GLY A 20 -2.93 4.66 2.90
C GLY A 20 -1.56 4.24 2.37
N ALA A 21 -0.71 5.21 2.08
CA ALA A 21 0.69 4.96 1.78
C ALA A 21 1.61 6.08 2.25
N MET A 22 2.81 5.71 2.68
CA MET A 22 3.88 6.63 3.06
C MET A 22 5.17 6.26 2.31
N LEU A 23 5.69 7.19 1.52
CA LEU A 23 7.04 7.10 0.94
C LEU A 23 8.00 7.64 2.00
N VAL A 24 8.90 6.79 2.46
CA VAL A 24 9.81 7.09 3.56
C VAL A 24 11.25 6.88 3.14
N SER A 25 12.16 7.61 3.80
CA SER A 25 13.59 7.31 3.76
C SER A 25 13.85 5.94 4.38
N SER A 26 14.56 5.05 3.69
CA SER A 26 14.95 3.74 4.24
C SER A 26 16.05 3.84 5.29
N GLU A 27 16.72 4.99 5.38
CA GLU A 27 17.84 5.21 6.30
C GLU A 27 17.37 5.85 7.62
N THR A 28 16.47 6.82 7.53
CA THR A 28 16.01 7.62 8.68
C THR A 28 14.57 7.37 9.07
N LEU A 29 13.78 6.71 8.20
CA LEU A 29 12.33 6.55 8.32
C LEU A 29 11.54 7.87 8.27
N ASP A 30 12.18 8.97 7.88
CA ASP A 30 11.48 10.24 7.67
C ASP A 30 10.45 10.11 6.55
N ILE A 31 9.25 10.62 6.80
CA ILE A 31 8.17 10.68 5.82
C ILE A 31 8.51 11.74 4.76
N ILE A 32 8.61 11.30 3.51
CA ILE A 32 8.86 12.18 2.36
C ILE A 32 7.54 12.61 1.74
N VAL A 33 6.62 11.65 1.56
CA VAL A 33 5.28 11.87 1.03
C VAL A 33 4.32 10.93 1.72
N GLU A 34 3.17 11.43 2.13
CA GLU A 34 2.06 10.62 2.64
C GLU A 34 0.82 10.84 1.77
N MET A 35 0.06 9.77 1.54
CA MET A 35 -1.26 9.84 0.95
C MET A 35 -2.24 8.93 1.67
N ALA A 36 -3.44 9.44 1.88
CA ALA A 36 -4.59 8.69 2.35
C ALA A 36 -5.80 9.03 1.49
N PHE A 37 -6.47 8.00 0.95
CA PHE A 37 -7.68 8.14 0.16
C PHE A 37 -8.79 7.27 0.74
N TYR A 38 -9.97 7.86 0.89
CA TYR A 38 -11.21 7.10 0.89
C TYR A 38 -11.66 6.91 -0.55
N ILE A 39 -11.78 5.67 -0.97
CA ILE A 39 -12.24 5.29 -2.31
C ILE A 39 -13.76 5.16 -2.24
N ASP A 40 -14.46 6.24 -2.60
CA ASP A 40 -15.93 6.22 -2.70
C ASP A 40 -16.36 5.28 -3.83
N PRO A 41 -17.19 4.24 -3.55
CA PRO A 41 -17.70 3.33 -4.58
C PRO A 41 -18.39 4.05 -5.76
N ARG A 42 -19.01 5.21 -5.52
CA ARG A 42 -19.66 6.02 -6.55
C ARG A 42 -18.65 6.64 -7.53
N GLU A 43 -17.45 6.95 -7.08
CA GLU A 43 -16.37 7.40 -7.96
C GLU A 43 -15.87 6.25 -8.85
N ILE A 44 -15.82 5.02 -8.32
CA ILE A 44 -15.52 3.82 -9.12
C ILE A 44 -16.59 3.61 -10.19
N GLU A 45 -17.87 3.72 -9.85
CA GLU A 45 -18.96 3.63 -10.85
C GLU A 45 -18.88 4.71 -11.92
N LYS A 46 -18.55 5.96 -11.55
CA LYS A 46 -18.34 7.05 -12.51
C LYS A 46 -17.19 6.73 -13.46
N LEU A 47 -16.10 6.16 -12.96
CA LEU A 47 -14.95 5.75 -13.79
C LEU A 47 -15.32 4.61 -14.74
N LEU A 48 -16.12 3.64 -14.29
CA LEU A 48 -16.61 2.53 -15.12
C LEU A 48 -17.53 2.98 -16.27
N LYS A 49 -18.32 4.05 -16.05
CA LYS A 49 -19.27 4.59 -17.06
C LYS A 49 -18.60 5.46 -18.13
N ARG A 50 -17.34 5.85 -17.95
CA ARG A 50 -16.62 6.66 -18.94
C ARG A 50 -16.20 5.78 -20.13
N PRO A 51 -16.13 6.34 -21.35
CA PRO A 51 -15.36 5.74 -22.43
C PRO A 51 -13.95 5.39 -21.91
N ARG A 52 -13.30 4.37 -22.47
CA ARG A 52 -11.95 3.89 -22.06
C ARG A 52 -10.82 4.90 -22.37
N ASP A 53 -11.03 6.17 -22.08
CA ASP A 53 -9.95 7.13 -21.98
C ASP A 53 -9.11 6.77 -20.75
N PRO A 54 -7.78 6.84 -20.85
CA PRO A 54 -6.91 6.63 -19.71
C PRO A 54 -7.35 7.53 -18.55
N PRO A 55 -7.26 7.06 -17.30
CA PRO A 55 -7.66 7.87 -16.14
C PRO A 55 -7.02 9.25 -16.24
N LYS A 56 -7.81 10.32 -16.06
CA LYS A 56 -7.31 11.70 -16.06
C LYS A 56 -6.06 11.80 -15.18
N ARG A 57 -5.17 12.75 -15.53
CA ARG A 57 -3.90 13.03 -14.84
C ARG A 57 -4.00 13.17 -13.31
N ASP A 58 -5.20 13.43 -12.77
CA ASP A 58 -5.47 13.65 -11.34
C ASP A 58 -6.27 12.53 -10.64
N SER A 59 -6.52 11.39 -11.30
CA SER A 59 -7.23 10.28 -10.67
C SER A 59 -6.41 9.65 -9.52
N TYR A 60 -7.09 9.18 -8.47
CA TYR A 60 -6.45 8.46 -7.36
C TYR A 60 -5.56 7.31 -7.86
N PHE A 61 -6.01 6.56 -8.87
CA PHE A 61 -5.24 5.47 -9.49
C PHE A 61 -3.90 5.90 -10.06
N LYS A 62 -3.84 7.07 -10.71
CA LYS A 62 -2.56 7.57 -11.22
C LYS A 62 -1.65 8.00 -10.08
N LYS A 63 -2.17 8.69 -9.05
CA LYS A 63 -1.38 9.08 -7.87
C LYS A 63 -0.81 7.86 -7.14
N ILE A 64 -1.64 6.84 -6.92
CA ILE A 64 -1.24 5.56 -6.34
C ILE A 64 -0.18 4.89 -7.23
N HIS A 65 -0.41 4.79 -8.54
CA HIS A 65 0.56 4.20 -9.45
C HIS A 65 1.92 4.91 -9.41
N ASP A 66 1.92 6.24 -9.50
CA ASP A 66 3.16 7.03 -9.52
C ASP A 66 3.95 6.90 -8.21
N MET A 67 3.26 6.78 -7.07
CA MET A 67 3.91 6.58 -5.77
C MET A 67 4.46 5.16 -5.61
N LEU A 68 3.73 4.14 -6.08
CA LEU A 68 4.07 2.74 -5.82
C LEU A 68 5.02 2.15 -6.87
N ASN A 69 4.95 2.59 -8.11
CA ASN A 69 5.65 1.93 -9.21
C ASN A 69 7.18 2.03 -9.02
N ASN A 70 7.86 0.89 -9.19
CA ASN A 70 9.30 0.71 -9.01
C ASN A 70 9.83 0.99 -7.57
N GLN A 71 8.94 1.01 -6.56
CA GLN A 71 9.32 1.11 -5.15
C GLN A 71 9.36 -0.26 -4.47
N ILE A 72 10.08 -0.35 -3.35
CA ILE A 72 9.96 -1.48 -2.42
C ILE A 72 8.72 -1.24 -1.58
N TRP A 73 7.80 -2.22 -1.54
CA TRP A 73 6.57 -2.14 -0.77
C TRP A 73 6.73 -2.86 0.56
N ILE A 74 6.24 -2.25 1.62
CA ILE A 74 6.26 -2.79 2.98
C ILE A 74 4.84 -2.68 3.54
N GLY A 75 4.32 -3.76 4.11
CA GLY A 75 2.97 -3.73 4.70
C GLY A 75 2.71 -4.95 5.58
N HIS A 76 1.59 -4.94 6.29
CA HIS A 76 1.16 -6.04 7.17
C HIS A 76 0.23 -6.98 6.43
N ASP A 77 0.64 -8.23 6.26
CA ASP A 77 -0.06 -9.24 5.47
C ASP A 77 -0.27 -8.79 4.01
N ILE A 78 0.66 -7.96 3.52
CA ILE A 78 0.57 -7.22 2.25
C ILE A 78 0.42 -8.16 1.05
N ILE A 79 0.99 -9.36 1.14
CA ILE A 79 0.93 -10.37 0.08
C ILE A 79 -0.47 -10.97 -0.01
N LYS A 80 -1.16 -11.18 1.12
CA LYS A 80 -2.47 -11.84 1.17
C LYS A 80 -3.64 -10.86 1.12
N ARG A 81 -3.44 -9.64 1.62
CA ARG A 81 -4.51 -8.65 1.81
C ARG A 81 -4.39 -7.48 0.85
N ASP A 82 -3.35 -6.66 1.00
CA ASP A 82 -3.30 -5.35 0.34
C ASP A 82 -3.07 -5.47 -1.18
N ILE A 83 -2.11 -6.29 -1.62
CA ILE A 83 -1.79 -6.45 -3.06
C ILE A 83 -2.99 -7.03 -3.82
N PRO A 84 -3.63 -8.14 -3.39
CA PRO A 84 -4.80 -8.68 -4.09
C PRO A 84 -5.95 -7.68 -4.16
N GLY A 85 -6.26 -6.98 -3.07
CA GLY A 85 -7.33 -5.99 -3.02
C GLY A 85 -7.07 -4.80 -3.96
N LEU A 86 -5.86 -4.24 -3.92
CA LEU A 86 -5.46 -3.14 -4.79
C LEU A 86 -5.46 -3.57 -6.27
N LEU A 87 -4.96 -4.77 -6.57
CA LEU A 87 -4.96 -5.31 -7.94
C LEU A 87 -6.39 -5.47 -8.48
N ALA A 88 -7.32 -6.01 -7.68
CA ALA A 88 -8.71 -6.14 -8.05
C ALA A 88 -9.33 -4.78 -8.39
N LEU A 89 -9.01 -3.75 -7.60
CA LEU A 89 -9.50 -2.39 -7.81
C LEU A 89 -8.96 -1.77 -9.10
N PHE A 90 -7.66 -1.86 -9.36
CA PHE A 90 -7.05 -1.37 -10.61
C PHE A 90 -7.62 -2.07 -11.84
N LYS A 91 -7.78 -3.41 -11.76
CA LYS A 91 -8.38 -4.20 -12.84
C LYS A 91 -9.83 -3.77 -13.12
N LYS A 92 -10.61 -3.50 -12.07
CA LYS A 92 -12.01 -3.05 -12.18
C LYS A 92 -12.12 -1.78 -13.01
N VAL A 93 -11.25 -0.79 -12.78
CA VAL A 93 -11.28 0.49 -13.51
C VAL A 93 -10.46 0.49 -14.81
N GLY A 94 -9.85 -0.64 -15.19
CA GLY A 94 -9.00 -0.74 -16.37
C GLY A 94 -7.70 0.07 -16.29
N ALA A 95 -7.21 0.38 -15.08
CA ALA A 95 -5.96 1.10 -14.87
C ALA A 95 -4.77 0.14 -14.84
N LYS A 96 -3.59 0.62 -15.25
CA LYS A 96 -2.33 -0.13 -15.14
C LYS A 96 -1.96 -0.27 -13.66
N PHE A 97 -1.77 -1.51 -13.21
CA PHE A 97 -1.29 -1.79 -11.85
C PHE A 97 0.21 -1.47 -11.72
N PRO A 98 0.66 -0.80 -10.63
CA PRO A 98 2.07 -0.52 -10.43
C PRO A 98 2.89 -1.80 -10.22
N THR A 99 4.15 -1.81 -10.64
CA THR A 99 5.06 -2.95 -10.44
C THR A 99 5.99 -2.68 -9.26
N PRO A 100 6.01 -3.52 -8.22
CA PRO A 100 6.95 -3.37 -7.12
C PRO A 100 8.37 -3.73 -7.55
N LYS A 101 9.36 -3.06 -6.98
CA LYS A 101 10.77 -3.49 -7.05
C LYS A 101 11.02 -4.71 -6.17
N SER A 102 10.39 -4.74 -5.00
CA SER A 102 10.37 -5.87 -4.06
C SER A 102 9.21 -5.68 -3.07
N VAL A 103 8.85 -6.72 -2.33
CA VAL A 103 7.76 -6.71 -1.34
C VAL A 103 8.27 -7.29 -0.04
N ILE A 104 8.05 -6.58 1.07
CA ILE A 104 8.39 -6.98 2.43
C ILE A 104 7.10 -7.12 3.22
N ASP A 105 6.76 -8.36 3.56
CA ASP A 105 5.63 -8.66 4.44
C ASP A 105 6.07 -8.62 5.91
N THR A 106 5.55 -7.65 6.66
CA THR A 106 5.94 -7.41 8.05
C THR A 106 5.51 -8.54 8.98
N VAL A 107 4.51 -9.35 8.61
CA VAL A 107 4.06 -10.53 9.40
C VAL A 107 5.20 -11.52 9.61
N LEU A 108 6.14 -11.63 8.66
CA LEU A 108 7.32 -12.48 8.81
C LEU A 108 8.21 -12.07 9.98
N PHE A 109 8.17 -10.79 10.36
CA PHE A 109 8.98 -10.21 11.43
C PHE A 109 8.24 -10.08 12.75
N THR A 110 6.92 -10.21 12.79
CA THR A 110 6.14 -10.05 14.04
C THR A 110 5.46 -11.35 14.48
N SER A 111 5.23 -12.28 13.56
CA SER A 111 4.38 -13.45 13.80
C SER A 111 5.03 -14.79 13.41
N SER A 112 6.34 -14.79 13.08
CA SER A 112 7.08 -16.03 12.82
C SER A 112 7.81 -16.55 14.07
N ASN A 113 8.23 -17.82 14.06
CA ASN A 113 9.01 -18.42 15.16
C ASN A 113 10.52 -18.16 15.05
N THR A 114 10.94 -17.29 14.12
CA THR A 114 12.36 -16.94 13.94
C THR A 114 12.87 -16.13 15.13
N SER A 115 14.18 -16.20 15.38
CA SER A 115 14.82 -15.39 16.43
C SER A 115 14.58 -13.89 16.24
N ARG A 116 14.54 -13.43 14.98
CA ARG A 116 14.25 -12.04 14.63
C ARG A 116 12.83 -11.62 15.02
N ALA A 117 11.84 -12.49 14.79
CA ALA A 117 10.47 -12.18 15.15
C ALA A 117 10.23 -12.19 16.66
N LYS A 118 10.83 -13.17 17.37
CA LYS A 118 10.84 -13.17 18.84
C LYS A 118 11.49 -11.91 19.41
N LEU A 119 12.58 -11.44 18.81
CA LEU A 119 13.26 -10.22 19.21
C LEU A 119 12.42 -8.97 18.94
N ALA A 120 11.75 -8.89 17.78
CA ALA A 120 10.84 -7.79 17.45
C ALA A 120 9.71 -7.66 18.48
N VAL A 121 9.03 -8.79 18.78
CA VAL A 121 8.00 -8.84 19.82
C VAL A 121 8.56 -8.47 21.20
N HIS A 122 9.76 -8.94 21.54
CA HIS A 122 10.42 -8.58 22.81
C HIS A 122 10.65 -7.07 22.94
N PHE A 123 10.92 -6.36 21.84
CA PHE A 123 11.03 -4.90 21.80
C PHE A 123 9.68 -4.17 21.63
N GLY A 124 8.55 -4.89 21.73
CA GLY A 124 7.21 -4.31 21.58
C GLY A 124 6.84 -3.94 20.15
N LEU A 125 7.55 -4.46 19.14
CA LEU A 125 7.22 -4.26 17.73
C LEU A 125 6.16 -5.28 17.30
N GLY A 126 5.14 -4.82 16.58
CA GLY A 126 4.05 -5.68 16.08
C GLY A 126 2.86 -5.82 17.02
N GLU A 127 2.87 -5.19 18.21
CA GLU A 127 1.66 -4.95 18.97
C GLU A 127 0.89 -3.79 18.34
N ASP A 128 -0.20 -4.11 17.65
CA ASP A 128 -1.15 -3.12 17.17
C ASP A 128 -1.94 -2.60 18.39
N LYS A 129 -1.37 -1.61 19.08
CA LYS A 129 -2.14 -0.81 20.05
C LYS A 129 -3.03 0.09 19.21
N GLY A 130 -4.20 -0.44 18.81
CA GLY A 130 -5.18 0.23 17.96
C GLY A 130 -5.16 1.74 18.16
N ALA A 131 -4.58 2.45 17.21
CA ALA A 131 -4.43 3.89 17.26
C ALA A 131 -5.71 4.52 16.68
N LEU A 132 -6.51 5.07 17.60
CA LEU A 132 -7.56 6.11 17.47
C LEU A 132 -8.63 5.97 16.39
#